data_AF-D2W627-F1
#
_entry.id   AF-D2W627-F1
#
_cell.length_a   1.000
_cell.length_b   1.000
_cell.length_c   1.000
_cell.angle_alpha   90.00
_cell.angle_beta   90.00
_cell.angle_gamma   90.00
#
_symmetry.space_group_name_H-M   'P 1'
#
loop_
_entity.id
_entity.type
_entity.pdbx_description
1 polymer ?
#
loop_
_entity_poly.entity_id
_entity_poly.type
_entity_poly.pdbx_seq_one_letter_code
_entity_poly.pdbx_strand_id
1 'polypeptide(L)'
;KTRKPAAVHLHSDTNKLLKCETKFICQDTGTELMRNGNNILQNELSSSTTTTTTTNNNNNTTSSSTNEFTNSSSSSSNDMIYYYEYGGHKSEFTLEELTNIKQLKNVSGVKNEHVQPGIKLIGFKPKSRLKIYHNYKSSGFLYPNDSKINGSLLTLSALHKKMIEMNRIAICRFIQREGTMPQFIALLPQEELIDEESNTQITPPGFQIIYLPYADEYSYSIEDK
;
A
#
# COMPACT_ATOMS: atom_id res chain seq x y z
N LYS A 1 -6.32 -4.96 18.65
CA LYS A 1 -6.46 -6.42 18.48
C LYS A 1 -5.21 -6.94 17.77
N THR A 2 -4.38 -7.73 18.43
CA THR A 2 -3.22 -8.38 17.81
C THR A 2 -3.72 -9.45 16.83
N ARG A 3 -3.20 -9.45 15.59
CA ARG A 3 -3.51 -10.53 14.64
C ARG A 3 -2.84 -11.81 15.13
N LYS A 4 -3.52 -12.94 15.03
CA LYS A 4 -2.89 -14.25 15.26
C LYS A 4 -1.70 -14.37 14.30
N PRO A 5 -0.50 -14.75 14.79
CA PRO A 5 0.66 -14.90 13.92
C PRO A 5 0.38 -15.96 12.85
N ALA A 6 0.92 -15.74 11.65
CA ALA A 6 0.85 -16.71 10.57
C ALA A 6 1.61 -17.99 10.96
N ALA A 7 1.16 -19.13 10.44
CA ALA A 7 1.87 -20.39 10.63
C ALA A 7 3.25 -20.30 9.95
N VAL A 8 4.25 -20.95 10.56
CA VAL A 8 5.61 -21.02 10.04
C VAL A 8 5.92 -22.48 9.70
N HIS A 9 6.49 -22.71 8.52
CA HIS A 9 6.91 -24.04 8.10
C HIS A 9 8.22 -24.42 8.80
N LEU A 10 8.23 -25.57 9.46
CA LEU A 10 9.39 -26.13 10.15
C LEU A 10 9.77 -27.46 9.53
N HIS A 11 11.06 -27.77 9.54
CA HIS A 11 11.57 -29.09 9.18
C HIS A 11 11.10 -30.11 10.24
N SER A 12 10.54 -31.25 9.81
CA SER A 12 9.95 -32.27 10.70
C SER A 12 10.92 -32.74 11.80
N ASP A 13 12.17 -33.01 11.41
CA ASP A 13 13.11 -33.68 12.29
C ASP A 13 13.93 -32.70 13.15
N THR A 14 14.20 -31.50 12.63
CA THR A 14 15.10 -30.52 13.28
C THR A 14 14.35 -29.36 13.92
N ASN A 15 13.05 -29.22 13.68
CA ASN A 15 12.22 -28.08 14.09
C ASN A 15 12.79 -26.71 13.68
N LYS A 16 13.67 -26.67 12.68
CA LYS A 16 14.25 -25.43 12.14
C LYS A 16 13.32 -24.81 11.09
N LEU A 17 13.35 -23.48 10.99
CA LEU A 17 12.55 -22.75 10.00
C LEU A 17 12.94 -23.13 8.57
N LEU A 18 11.94 -23.39 7.74
CA LEU A 18 12.11 -23.62 6.32
C LEU A 18 12.02 -22.29 5.56
N LYS A 19 13.00 -22.06 4.67
CA LYS A 19 12.95 -20.97 3.70
C LYS A 19 12.04 -21.38 2.54
N CYS A 20 11.08 -20.53 2.19
CA CYS A 20 10.23 -20.71 1.02
C CYS A 20 10.76 -19.85 -0.14
N GLU A 21 10.99 -20.45 -1.29
CA GLU A 21 11.30 -19.76 -2.55
C GLU A 21 10.22 -20.12 -3.57
N THR A 22 9.75 -19.12 -4.33
CA THR A 22 8.74 -19.31 -5.37
C THR A 22 9.38 -19.05 -6.72
N LYS A 23 9.29 -20.03 -7.62
CA LYS A 23 9.77 -19.97 -8.99
C LYS A 23 8.61 -20.16 -9.96
N PHE A 24 8.64 -19.45 -11.08
CA PHE A 24 7.68 -19.60 -12.15
C PHE A 24 8.33 -20.42 -13.26
N ILE A 25 7.63 -21.42 -13.79
CA ILE A 25 8.18 -22.36 -14.77
C ILE A 25 7.19 -22.45 -15.94
N CYS A 26 7.70 -22.40 -17.16
CA CYS A 26 6.92 -22.65 -18.36
C CYS A 26 6.51 -24.13 -18.41
N GLN A 27 5.22 -24.40 -18.60
CA GLN A 27 4.70 -25.77 -18.58
C GLN A 27 5.23 -26.62 -19.74
N ASP A 28 5.43 -26.02 -20.91
CA ASP A 28 5.81 -26.75 -22.12
C ASP A 28 7.33 -26.99 -22.22
N THR A 29 8.12 -25.98 -21.83
CA THR A 29 9.58 -26.03 -21.98
C THR A 29 10.32 -26.38 -20.70
N GLY A 30 9.65 -26.32 -19.54
CA GLY A 30 10.28 -26.51 -18.23
C GLY A 30 11.29 -25.41 -17.86
N THR A 31 11.39 -24.34 -18.64
CA THR A 31 12.31 -23.23 -18.39
C THR A 31 11.78 -22.33 -17.27
N GLU A 32 12.69 -21.89 -16.40
CA GLU A 32 12.36 -20.90 -15.35
C GLU A 32 12.06 -19.55 -16.00
N LEU A 33 10.87 -19.01 -15.74
CA LEU A 33 10.42 -17.72 -16.23
C LEU A 33 10.95 -16.62 -15.30
N MET A 34 11.70 -15.68 -15.85
CA MET A 34 12.28 -14.60 -15.05
C MET A 34 11.22 -13.52 -14.76
N ARG A 35 10.96 -13.26 -13.47
CA ARG A 35 10.24 -12.05 -13.05
C ARG A 35 11.27 -10.95 -12.74
N ASN A 36 11.70 -10.21 -13.76
CA ASN A 36 12.50 -9.01 -13.53
C ASN A 36 11.60 -7.88 -13.04
N GLY A 37 11.39 -7.83 -11.73
CA GLY A 37 10.69 -6.74 -11.07
C GLY A 37 11.10 -6.69 -9.61
N ASN A 38 11.68 -5.55 -9.21
CA ASN A 38 12.02 -5.24 -7.82
C ASN A 38 10.94 -5.74 -6.85
N ASN A 39 11.37 -6.28 -5.70
CA ASN A 39 10.57 -6.77 -4.58
C ASN A 39 9.59 -5.73 -3.99
N ILE A 40 8.61 -5.29 -4.78
CA ILE A 40 7.60 -4.32 -4.42
C ILE A 40 6.30 -4.87 -5.00
N LEU A 41 5.30 -5.06 -4.14
CA LEU A 41 4.02 -5.74 -4.38
C LEU A 41 4.01 -7.25 -4.08
N GLN A 42 4.43 -7.60 -2.86
CA GLN A 42 3.68 -8.60 -2.09
C GLN A 42 2.46 -7.91 -1.51
N ASN A 43 1.34 -7.95 -2.24
CA ASN A 43 -0.03 -8.04 -1.73
C ASN A 43 -1.02 -7.69 -2.85
N GLU A 44 -2.04 -8.52 -2.97
CA GLU A 44 -3.27 -8.31 -3.75
C GLU A 44 -3.10 -8.44 -5.28
N LEU A 45 -3.19 -9.66 -5.80
CA LEU A 45 -4.02 -9.93 -6.98
C LEU A 45 -4.39 -11.42 -7.05
N SER A 46 -5.70 -11.68 -6.96
CA SER A 46 -6.33 -12.97 -7.17
C SER A 46 -6.31 -13.30 -8.66
N SER A 47 -5.25 -13.94 -9.13
CA SER A 47 -5.24 -14.62 -10.43
C SER A 47 -4.99 -16.09 -10.17
N SER A 48 -5.99 -16.92 -10.48
CA SER A 48 -5.98 -18.38 -10.35
C SER A 48 -4.67 -18.94 -10.89
N THR A 49 -3.80 -19.37 -9.99
CA THR A 49 -2.52 -19.98 -10.35
C THR A 49 -2.45 -21.32 -9.62
N THR A 50 -2.31 -22.40 -10.38
CA THR A 50 -2.11 -23.73 -9.83
C THR A 50 -0.72 -23.78 -9.20
N THR A 51 -0.66 -23.72 -7.87
CA THR A 51 0.59 -23.85 -7.11
C THR A 51 0.94 -25.32 -6.98
N THR A 52 1.88 -25.84 -7.78
CA THR A 52 2.49 -27.15 -7.53
C THR A 52 3.71 -26.98 -6.64
N THR A 53 3.55 -27.29 -5.35
CA THR A 53 4.64 -27.42 -4.39
C THR A 53 5.38 -28.73 -4.69
N THR A 54 6.55 -28.67 -5.33
CA THR A 54 7.43 -29.85 -5.42
C THR A 54 8.42 -29.81 -4.27
N THR A 55 8.22 -30.69 -3.29
CA THR A 55 9.19 -30.91 -2.20
C THR A 55 10.30 -31.81 -2.71
N ASN A 56 11.41 -31.22 -3.16
CA ASN A 56 12.63 -32.00 -3.42
C ASN A 56 13.36 -32.22 -2.10
N ASN A 57 13.12 -33.37 -1.48
CA ASN A 57 14.05 -33.94 -0.51
C ASN A 57 15.25 -34.48 -1.30
N ASN A 58 16.33 -33.69 -1.39
CA ASN A 58 17.71 -34.16 -1.34
C ASN A 58 18.66 -32.97 -1.31
N ASN A 59 19.44 -32.88 -0.23
CA ASN A 59 20.65 -32.08 -0.17
C ASN A 59 21.62 -32.64 -1.20
N ASN A 60 21.71 -32.01 -2.37
CA ASN A 60 22.89 -31.94 -3.21
C ASN A 60 22.61 -30.92 -4.33
N THR A 61 23.24 -29.75 -4.21
CA THR A 61 23.37 -28.77 -5.28
C THR A 61 23.96 -29.47 -6.50
N THR A 62 23.12 -29.75 -7.49
CA THR A 62 23.56 -30.29 -8.78
C THR A 62 23.04 -29.35 -9.85
N SER A 63 23.84 -28.32 -10.12
CA SER A 63 23.65 -27.40 -11.24
C SER A 63 24.02 -28.13 -12.52
N SER A 64 23.05 -28.80 -13.16
CA SER A 64 23.23 -29.32 -14.52
C SER A 64 22.72 -28.29 -15.51
N SER A 65 23.60 -27.40 -15.95
CA SER A 65 23.39 -26.56 -17.11
C SER A 65 23.73 -27.36 -18.37
N THR A 66 22.79 -27.46 -19.31
CA THR A 66 23.09 -27.89 -20.68
C THR A 66 22.10 -27.27 -21.67
N ASN A 67 22.66 -26.40 -22.53
CA ASN A 67 22.33 -26.03 -23.92
C ASN A 67 20.92 -25.48 -24.23
N GLU A 68 20.68 -24.59 -25.20
CA GLU A 68 21.45 -24.10 -26.34
C GLU A 68 20.78 -22.79 -26.81
N PHE A 69 21.56 -21.80 -27.22
CA PHE A 69 21.03 -20.56 -27.79
C PHE A 69 20.53 -20.81 -29.23
N THR A 70 19.27 -20.45 -29.51
CA THR A 70 18.85 -20.06 -30.86
C THR A 70 17.93 -18.84 -30.81
N ASN A 71 18.04 -18.03 -31.86
CA ASN A 71 17.76 -16.60 -31.94
C ASN A 71 16.28 -16.21 -31.88
N SER A 72 15.96 -15.15 -31.12
CA SER A 72 15.38 -13.93 -31.69
C SER A 72 15.21 -12.81 -30.63
N SER A 73 15.88 -11.68 -30.90
CA SER A 73 15.38 -10.33 -30.69
C SER A 73 15.19 -9.78 -29.26
N SER A 74 16.07 -8.80 -28.96
CA SER A 74 15.92 -7.70 -27.99
C SER A 74 16.13 -8.02 -26.51
N SER A 75 17.27 -7.52 -26.02
CA SER A 75 17.70 -7.46 -24.64
C SER A 75 16.83 -6.50 -23.81
N SER A 76 15.71 -6.99 -23.30
CA SER A 76 15.05 -6.55 -22.05
C SER A 76 13.88 -7.50 -21.69
N SER A 77 14.08 -8.80 -21.95
CA SER A 77 13.00 -9.77 -22.15
C SER A 77 12.38 -10.19 -20.81
N ASN A 78 11.28 -9.55 -20.44
CA ASN A 78 10.37 -10.13 -19.46
C ASN A 78 9.65 -11.29 -20.14
N ASP A 79 9.82 -12.52 -19.65
CA ASP A 79 9.13 -13.71 -20.19
C ASP A 79 7.63 -13.73 -19.84
N MET A 80 7.17 -12.75 -19.04
CA MET A 80 5.79 -12.63 -18.56
C MET A 80 5.20 -11.28 -18.97
N ILE A 81 4.00 -11.33 -19.55
CA ILE A 81 3.20 -10.16 -19.93
C ILE A 81 1.95 -10.12 -19.06
N TYR A 82 1.51 -8.92 -18.68
CA TYR A 82 0.23 -8.72 -18.03
C TYR A 82 -0.80 -8.30 -19.08
N TYR A 83 -2.06 -8.71 -18.93
CA TYR A 83 -3.12 -8.25 -19.82
C TYR A 83 -4.40 -7.97 -19.06
N TYR A 84 -5.24 -7.11 -19.65
CA TYR A 84 -6.64 -6.94 -19.27
C TYR A 84 -7.51 -7.26 -20.48
N GLU A 85 -8.62 -7.94 -20.26
CA GLU A 85 -9.55 -8.31 -21.31
C GLU A 85 -10.77 -7.39 -21.31
N TYR A 86 -11.07 -6.80 -22.47
CA TYR A 86 -12.22 -5.93 -22.66
C TYR A 86 -12.96 -6.34 -23.94
N GLY A 87 -14.19 -6.83 -23.80
CA GLY A 87 -15.02 -7.20 -24.94
C GLY A 87 -14.43 -8.30 -25.84
N GLY A 88 -13.66 -9.24 -25.27
CA GLY A 88 -12.98 -10.30 -26.02
C GLY A 88 -11.64 -9.90 -26.64
N HIS A 89 -11.22 -8.63 -26.49
CA HIS A 89 -9.90 -8.18 -26.89
C HIS A 89 -8.96 -8.14 -25.68
N LYS A 90 -7.75 -8.70 -25.84
CA LYS A 90 -6.70 -8.65 -24.83
C LYS A 90 -5.82 -7.42 -25.08
N SER A 91 -5.74 -6.55 -24.08
CA SER A 91 -4.79 -5.44 -24.05
C SER A 91 -3.61 -5.83 -23.17
N GLU A 92 -2.45 -5.97 -23.79
CA GLU A 92 -1.20 -6.36 -23.14
C GLU A 92 -0.47 -5.14 -22.55
N PHE A 93 0.17 -5.35 -21.41
CA PHE A 93 0.92 -4.35 -20.66
C PHE A 93 2.20 -4.96 -20.11
N THR A 94 3.28 -4.21 -20.19
CA THR A 94 4.52 -4.52 -19.45
C THR A 94 4.37 -4.19 -17.96
N LEU A 95 5.21 -4.79 -17.11
CA LEU A 95 5.23 -4.48 -15.68
C LEU A 95 5.54 -3.00 -15.42
N GLU A 96 6.41 -2.40 -16.25
CA GLU A 96 6.77 -0.99 -16.14
C GLU A 96 5.58 -0.09 -16.46
N GLU A 97 4.85 -0.35 -17.55
CA GLU A 97 3.64 0.42 -17.90
C GLU A 97 2.58 0.33 -16.81
N LEU A 98 2.31 -0.87 -16.30
CA LEU A 98 1.40 -1.08 -15.18
C LEU A 98 1.82 -0.30 -13.93
N THR A 99 3.11 -0.30 -13.64
CA THR A 99 3.66 0.44 -12.52
C THR A 99 3.47 1.94 -12.77
N ASN A 100 3.79 2.45 -13.95
CA ASN A 100 3.64 3.87 -14.28
C ASN A 100 2.19 4.34 -14.20
N ILE A 101 1.24 3.54 -14.70
CA ILE A 101 -0.20 3.81 -14.62
C ILE A 101 -0.67 3.85 -13.16
N LYS A 102 -0.35 2.82 -12.36
CA LYS A 102 -0.76 2.74 -10.95
C LYS A 102 -0.15 3.85 -10.10
N GLN A 103 1.10 4.22 -10.39
CA GLN A 103 1.84 5.23 -9.66
C GLN A 103 1.56 6.65 -10.17
N LEU A 104 0.69 6.83 -11.18
CA LEU A 104 0.41 8.13 -11.81
C LEU A 104 1.70 8.88 -12.18
N LYS A 105 2.76 8.14 -12.54
CA LYS A 105 4.04 8.70 -12.94
C LYS A 105 3.89 9.27 -14.35
N ASN A 106 4.19 10.55 -14.54
CA ASN A 106 4.13 11.16 -15.87
C ASN A 106 5.07 10.42 -16.83
N VAL A 107 4.58 10.24 -18.05
CA VAL A 107 5.30 9.67 -19.21
C VAL A 107 6.42 10.61 -19.72
N SER A 108 6.61 11.79 -19.14
CA SER A 108 7.43 12.88 -19.70
C SER A 108 8.67 13.30 -18.88
N GLY A 109 9.14 12.49 -17.93
CA GLY A 109 10.40 12.76 -17.20
C GLY A 109 10.35 13.90 -16.17
N VAL A 110 9.19 14.55 -16.00
CA VAL A 110 8.98 15.57 -14.96
C VAL A 110 8.46 14.91 -13.68
N LYS A 111 9.17 15.07 -12.56
CA LYS A 111 8.74 14.57 -11.25
C LYS A 111 7.39 15.18 -10.90
N ASN A 112 6.34 14.37 -10.84
CA ASN A 112 5.05 14.79 -10.33
C ASN A 112 5.13 15.08 -8.83
N GLU A 113 5.20 16.36 -8.44
CA GLU A 113 5.01 16.79 -7.05
C GLU A 113 3.67 16.25 -6.48
N HIS A 114 2.72 15.97 -7.37
CA HIS A 114 1.43 15.40 -7.04
C HIS A 114 1.46 13.92 -6.63
N VAL A 115 2.60 13.21 -6.67
CA VAL A 115 2.64 11.77 -6.32
C VAL A 115 3.69 11.43 -5.26
N GLN A 116 4.27 12.45 -4.60
CA GLN A 116 5.21 12.20 -3.52
C GLN A 116 4.50 11.67 -2.26
N PRO A 117 5.04 10.64 -1.59
CA PRO A 117 4.54 10.16 -0.30
C PRO A 117 4.48 11.29 0.72
N GLY A 118 3.40 11.35 1.49
CA GLY A 118 3.20 12.36 2.52
C GLY A 118 1.76 12.84 2.60
N ILE A 119 1.56 13.87 3.43
CA ILE A 119 0.28 14.54 3.65
C ILE A 119 0.39 15.94 3.03
N LYS A 120 -0.42 16.22 2.00
CA LYS A 120 -0.52 17.54 1.38
C LYS A 120 -1.85 18.19 1.77
N LEU A 121 -1.78 19.33 2.44
CA LEU A 121 -2.95 20.12 2.81
C LEU A 121 -3.65 20.64 1.55
N ILE A 122 -4.97 20.49 1.49
CA ILE A 122 -5.82 21.02 0.41
C ILE A 122 -6.60 22.23 0.90
N GLY A 123 -7.12 22.16 2.12
CA GLY A 123 -7.86 23.26 2.72
C GLY A 123 -8.56 22.88 4.02
N PHE A 124 -9.41 23.76 4.52
CA PHE A 124 -10.14 23.58 5.77
C PHE A 124 -11.65 23.52 5.53
N LYS A 125 -12.34 22.65 6.27
CA LYS A 125 -13.81 22.54 6.26
C LYS A 125 -14.38 22.61 7.68
N PRO A 126 -15.64 23.03 7.87
CA PRO A 126 -16.33 22.91 9.16
C PRO A 126 -16.38 21.47 9.64
N LYS A 127 -16.19 21.24 10.96
CA LYS A 127 -16.29 19.92 11.58
C LYS A 127 -17.64 19.24 11.32
N SER A 128 -18.73 20.02 11.24
CA SER A 128 -20.09 19.54 10.95
C SER A 128 -20.23 18.83 9.61
N ARG A 129 -19.30 19.03 8.66
CA ARG A 129 -19.35 18.37 7.36
C ARG A 129 -18.76 16.96 7.38
N LEU A 130 -18.07 16.58 8.46
CA LEU A 130 -17.56 15.25 8.69
C LEU A 130 -18.60 14.43 9.44
N LYS A 131 -19.08 13.35 8.81
CA LYS A 131 -20.08 12.46 9.39
C LYS A 131 -19.41 11.16 9.83
N ILE A 132 -20.01 10.50 10.82
CA ILE A 132 -19.46 9.28 11.43
C ILE A 132 -19.25 8.17 10.39
N TYR A 133 -20.20 8.03 9.47
CA TYR A 133 -20.17 7.01 8.41
C TYR A 133 -19.17 7.32 7.28
N HIS A 134 -18.50 8.47 7.29
CA HIS A 134 -17.45 8.76 6.31
C HIS A 134 -16.16 8.00 6.60
N ASN A 135 -16.00 7.32 7.73
CA ASN A 135 -14.78 6.57 7.98
C ASN A 135 -14.93 5.11 7.52
N TYR A 136 -14.30 4.75 6.40
CA TYR A 136 -14.36 3.37 5.88
C TYR A 136 -13.17 2.49 6.28
N LYS A 137 -12.12 3.09 6.88
CA LYS A 137 -10.88 2.41 7.28
C LYS A 137 -10.53 2.72 8.73
N SER A 138 -9.73 1.86 9.37
CA SER A 138 -9.19 2.17 10.71
C SER A 138 -8.50 3.53 10.70
N SER A 139 -8.91 4.43 11.61
CA SER A 139 -8.32 5.76 11.71
C SER A 139 -6.85 5.68 12.14
N GLY A 140 -6.05 6.60 11.63
CA GLY A 140 -4.68 6.81 12.11
C GLY A 140 -4.62 7.92 13.15
N PHE A 141 -3.47 8.11 13.77
CA PHE A 141 -3.19 9.24 14.64
C PHE A 141 -1.89 9.92 14.17
N LEU A 142 -1.94 11.25 14.03
CA LEU A 142 -0.82 12.08 13.63
C LEU A 142 -0.36 12.91 14.81
N TYR A 143 0.92 12.74 15.15
CA TYR A 143 1.60 13.51 16.19
C TYR A 143 2.83 14.20 15.57
N PRO A 144 3.09 15.48 15.92
CA PRO A 144 4.27 16.19 15.44
C PRO A 144 5.58 15.52 15.87
N ASN A 145 6.59 15.53 14.99
CA ASN A 145 7.92 15.04 15.30
C ASN A 145 8.98 16.02 14.77
N ASP A 146 9.67 16.68 15.69
CA ASP A 146 10.67 17.71 15.37
C ASP A 146 12.04 17.16 14.94
N SER A 147 12.27 15.84 15.01
CA SER A 147 13.57 15.25 14.68
C SER A 147 13.94 15.39 13.19
N LYS A 148 12.96 15.53 12.30
CA LYS A 148 13.21 15.66 10.84
C LYS A 148 13.13 17.10 10.36
N ILE A 149 12.26 17.90 10.95
CA ILE A 149 11.98 19.28 10.55
C ILE A 149 11.82 20.10 11.82
N ASN A 150 12.80 20.96 12.09
CA ASN A 150 12.80 21.80 13.28
C ASN A 150 11.63 22.81 13.22
N GLY A 151 10.95 23.02 14.35
CA GLY A 151 9.80 23.94 14.44
C GLY A 151 8.48 23.36 13.92
N SER A 152 8.46 22.08 13.53
CA SER A 152 7.24 21.36 13.16
C SER A 152 6.28 21.23 14.35
N LEU A 153 6.81 21.01 15.56
CA LEU A 153 6.02 20.91 16.78
C LEU A 153 5.27 22.21 17.08
N LEU A 154 5.97 23.35 17.00
CA LEU A 154 5.39 24.66 17.21
C LEU A 154 4.29 24.96 16.17
N THR A 155 4.60 24.69 14.91
CA THR A 155 3.67 24.93 13.79
C THR A 155 2.41 24.09 13.91
N LEU A 156 2.54 22.78 14.17
CA LEU A 156 1.39 21.89 14.34
C LEU A 156 0.62 22.18 15.63
N SER A 157 1.28 22.60 16.72
CA SER A 157 0.60 23.00 17.95
C SER A 157 -0.26 24.26 17.74
N ALA A 158 0.28 25.27 17.04
CA ALA A 158 -0.48 26.46 16.68
C ALA A 158 -1.67 26.13 15.76
N LEU A 159 -1.46 25.26 14.77
CA LEU A 159 -2.50 24.78 13.88
C LEU A 159 -3.61 24.04 14.65
N HIS A 160 -3.23 23.11 15.53
CA HIS A 160 -4.14 22.33 16.36
C HIS A 160 -5.05 23.22 17.20
N LYS A 161 -4.46 24.18 17.94
CA LYS A 161 -5.21 25.16 18.75
C LYS A 161 -6.20 25.97 17.92
N LYS A 162 -5.77 26.48 16.76
CA LYS A 162 -6.63 27.30 15.89
C LYS A 162 -7.76 26.49 15.25
N MET A 163 -7.51 25.23 14.88
CA MET A 163 -8.55 24.38 14.31
C MET A 163 -9.64 24.02 15.33
N ILE A 164 -9.27 23.84 16.59
CA ILE A 164 -10.22 23.65 17.70
C ILE A 164 -11.06 24.91 17.89
N GLU A 165 -10.42 26.06 18.06
CA GLU A 165 -11.08 27.36 18.29
C GLU A 165 -12.10 27.69 17.19
N MET A 166 -11.73 27.42 15.92
CA MET A 166 -12.58 27.70 14.77
C MET A 166 -13.55 26.55 14.42
N ASN A 167 -13.52 25.44 15.17
CA ASN A 167 -14.27 24.22 14.90
C ASN A 167 -14.13 23.74 13.42
N ARG A 168 -12.87 23.62 12.96
CA ARG A 168 -12.50 23.25 11.60
C ARG A 168 -11.70 21.94 11.57
N ILE A 169 -11.84 21.23 10.46
CA ILE A 169 -11.04 20.07 10.06
C ILE A 169 -10.18 20.44 8.85
N ALA A 170 -9.04 19.77 8.69
CA ALA A 170 -8.19 19.96 7.52
C ALA A 170 -8.41 18.79 6.56
N ILE A 171 -8.68 19.11 5.30
CA ILE A 171 -8.76 18.13 4.22
C ILE A 171 -7.39 18.04 3.58
N CYS A 172 -6.85 16.83 3.54
CA CYS A 172 -5.53 16.57 3.01
C CYS A 172 -5.58 15.42 2.01
N ARG A 173 -4.63 15.43 1.08
CA ARG A 173 -4.27 14.27 0.29
C ARG A 173 -3.19 13.48 1.03
N PHE A 174 -3.37 12.19 1.16
CA PHE A 174 -2.47 11.28 1.83
C PHE A 174 -1.96 10.20 0.88
N ILE A 175 -0.64 10.06 0.81
CA ILE A 175 0.04 8.98 0.09
C ILE A 175 0.98 8.31 1.08
N GLN A 176 0.66 7.08 1.51
CA GLN A 176 1.39 6.41 2.59
C GLN A 176 2.81 5.96 2.19
N ARG A 177 2.95 5.45 0.96
CA ARG A 177 4.20 4.96 0.38
C ARG A 177 4.20 5.22 -1.12
N GLU A 178 5.37 5.21 -1.72
CA GLU A 178 5.50 5.38 -3.16
C GLU A 178 4.72 4.28 -3.89
N GLY A 179 3.93 4.71 -4.88
CA GLY A 179 3.10 3.84 -5.69
C GLY A 179 1.83 3.30 -5.07
N THR A 180 1.44 3.78 -3.89
CA THR A 180 0.07 3.65 -3.41
C THR A 180 -0.80 4.78 -3.99
N MET A 181 -2.04 4.44 -4.35
CA MET A 181 -3.03 5.42 -4.81
C MET A 181 -3.23 6.53 -3.77
N PRO A 182 -3.27 7.82 -4.17
CA PRO A 182 -3.60 8.90 -3.25
C PRO A 182 -4.96 8.70 -2.62
N GLN A 183 -5.10 9.04 -1.34
CA GLN A 183 -6.37 8.99 -0.60
C GLN A 183 -6.69 10.36 -0.02
N PHE A 184 -7.96 10.75 0.00
CA PHE A 184 -8.38 11.92 0.76
C PHE A 184 -8.58 11.56 2.22
N ILE A 185 -8.06 12.41 3.11
CA ILE A 185 -8.21 12.26 4.56
C ILE A 185 -8.73 13.56 5.15
N ALA A 186 -9.47 13.44 6.24
CA ALA A 186 -9.78 14.53 7.15
C ALA A 186 -8.89 14.41 8.40
N LEU A 187 -8.13 15.46 8.68
CA LEU A 187 -7.44 15.63 9.95
C LEU A 187 -8.39 16.31 10.93
N LEU A 188 -8.81 15.56 11.94
CA LEU A 188 -9.65 16.03 13.03
C LEU A 188 -8.76 16.35 14.24
N PRO A 189 -8.72 17.61 14.72
CA PRO A 189 -7.95 17.94 15.91
C PRO A 189 -8.60 17.30 17.14
N GLN A 190 -7.79 16.66 17.96
CA GLN A 190 -8.19 15.97 19.18
C GLN A 190 -7.51 16.63 20.39
N GLU A 191 -8.31 17.09 21.35
CA GLU A 191 -7.83 17.65 22.62
C GLU A 191 -7.33 16.56 23.56
N GLU A 192 -6.44 16.94 24.46
CA GLU A 192 -5.95 16.05 25.50
C GLU A 192 -7.02 15.87 26.59
N LEU A 193 -7.25 14.63 26.98
CA LEU A 193 -8.10 14.28 28.13
C LEU A 193 -7.28 13.45 29.10
N ILE A 194 -7.13 13.96 30.32
CA ILE A 194 -6.43 13.29 31.43
C ILE A 194 -7.47 12.89 32.47
N ASP A 195 -7.35 11.68 32.99
CA ASP A 195 -8.13 11.23 34.14
C ASP A 195 -7.59 11.88 35.43
N GLU A 196 -8.44 12.64 36.13
CA GLU A 196 -8.05 13.38 37.33
C GLU A 196 -7.65 12.45 38.50
N GLU A 197 -8.21 11.24 38.55
CA GLU A 197 -8.00 10.30 39.65
C GLU A 197 -6.73 9.46 39.47
N SER A 198 -6.49 8.95 38.26
CA SER A 198 -5.33 8.10 37.94
C SER A 198 -4.15 8.84 37.30
N ASN A 199 -4.29 10.15 37.05
CA ASN A 199 -3.32 10.98 36.32
C ASN A 199 -2.85 10.34 35.00
N THR A 200 -3.73 9.54 34.38
CA THR A 200 -3.45 8.76 33.17
C THR A 200 -4.08 9.45 31.97
N GLN A 201 -3.34 9.50 30.87
CA GLN A 201 -3.84 10.07 29.62
C GLN A 201 -4.87 9.14 28.98
N ILE A 202 -6.13 9.59 28.92
CA ILE A 202 -7.21 8.87 28.24
C ILE A 202 -7.13 9.15 26.73
N THR A 203 -6.97 10.43 26.37
CA THR A 203 -6.96 10.89 24.97
C THR A 203 -5.72 11.73 24.71
N PRO A 204 -4.86 11.36 23.75
CA PRO A 204 -3.65 12.13 23.45
C PRO A 204 -3.95 13.38 22.59
N PRO A 205 -3.18 14.47 22.75
CA PRO A 205 -3.29 15.65 21.89
C PRO A 205 -2.71 15.38 20.50
N GLY A 206 -3.43 15.74 19.44
CA GLY A 206 -2.95 15.59 18.07
C GLY A 206 -4.05 15.62 17.04
N PHE A 207 -3.86 14.90 15.92
CA PHE A 207 -4.86 14.81 14.86
C PHE A 207 -5.26 13.37 14.60
N GLN A 208 -6.56 13.09 14.66
CA GLN A 208 -7.11 11.84 14.16
C GLN A 208 -7.20 11.90 12.64
N ILE A 209 -6.64 10.88 11.97
CA ILE A 209 -6.71 10.72 10.52
C ILE A 209 -7.96 9.90 10.19
N ILE A 210 -8.94 10.54 9.57
CA ILE A 210 -10.17 9.91 9.12
C ILE A 210 -10.09 9.75 7.60
N TYR A 211 -10.19 8.51 7.11
CA TYR A 211 -10.11 8.20 5.69
C TYR A 211 -11.44 8.48 5.04
N LEU A 212 -11.47 9.40 4.07
CA LEU A 212 -12.69 9.79 3.38
C LEU A 212 -12.92 8.90 2.16
N PRO A 213 -14.13 8.36 1.96
CA PRO A 213 -14.40 7.50 0.84
C PRO A 213 -14.40 8.25 -0.48
N TYR A 214 -13.96 7.56 -1.53
CA TYR A 214 -14.19 8.00 -2.90
C TYR A 214 -15.65 7.77 -3.31
N ALA A 215 -16.07 8.41 -4.41
CA ALA A 215 -17.43 8.23 -4.95
C ALA A 215 -17.78 6.75 -5.16
N ASP A 216 -16.81 5.96 -5.65
CA ASP A 216 -16.98 4.53 -5.93
C ASP A 216 -17.12 3.68 -4.67
N GLU A 217 -16.65 4.17 -3.51
CA GLU A 217 -16.74 3.48 -2.22
C GLU A 217 -18.09 3.74 -1.53
N TYR A 218 -18.87 4.72 -2.00
CA TYR A 218 -20.26 4.85 -1.61
C TYR A 218 -21.10 3.84 -2.39
N SER A 219 -21.39 2.70 -1.76
CA SER A 219 -22.54 1.91 -2.19
C SER A 219 -23.79 2.75 -1.92
N TYR A 220 -24.49 3.21 -2.96
CA TYR A 220 -25.80 3.82 -2.79
C TYR A 220 -26.71 2.81 -2.11
N SER A 221 -26.88 2.91 -0.79
CA SER A 221 -28.09 2.39 -0.15
C SER A 221 -29.23 3.26 -0.67
N ILE A 222 -30.00 2.70 -1.59
CA ILE A 222 -31.25 3.29 -2.10
C ILE A 222 -32.27 3.23 -0.95
N GLU A 223 -32.07 4.05 0.08
CA GLU A 223 -32.95 4.17 1.23
C GLU A 223 -32.67 5.56 1.81
N ASP A 224 -33.33 6.55 1.23
CA ASP A 224 -33.78 7.80 1.86
C ASP A 224 -34.44 8.66 0.77
N LYS A 225 -35.72 8.35 0.50
CA LYS A 225 -36.70 9.24 -0.14
C LYS A 225 -37.65 9.75 0.94
#